data_AF-A0A486XNA2-F1
#
_entry.id   AF-A0A486XNA2-F1
#
_cell.length_a   1.000
_cell.length_b   1.000
_cell.length_c   1.000
_cell.angle_alpha   90.00
_cell.angle_beta   90.00
_cell.angle_gamma   90.00
#
_symmetry.space_group_name_H-M   'P 1'
#
loop_
_entity.id
_entity.type
_entity.pdbx_description
1 polymer ?
#
loop_
_entity_poly.entity_id
_entity_poly.type
_entity_poly.pdbx_seq_one_letter_code
_entity_poly.pdbx_strand_id
1 'polypeptide(L)'
;MTMQVSAGSAMVLLDNESEEIKKIMNKEANKLVEKTSIQAKTALKIQADTFIESTTSCSKNTATKALPTSAALAVHASVNGAKPISKEAVHKSIDKCVDSTTKKAIGRAVDTSLRSFSWQK
;
A
#
# COMPACT_ATOMS: atom_id res chain seq x y z
N MET A 1 -45.89 8.27 33.89
CA MET A 1 -44.51 8.25 34.43
C MET A 1 -43.57 8.80 33.37
N THR A 2 -43.18 10.06 33.48
CA THR A 2 -42.17 10.69 32.62
C THR A 2 -40.79 10.25 33.15
N MET A 3 -40.10 9.39 32.40
CA MET A 3 -38.72 9.03 32.75
C MET A 3 -37.82 10.25 32.53
N GLN A 4 -37.44 10.89 33.62
CA GLN A 4 -36.50 12.00 33.62
C GLN A 4 -35.08 11.42 33.44
N VAL A 5 -34.68 11.20 32.19
CA VAL A 5 -33.30 10.81 31.86
C VAL A 5 -32.42 12.01 32.20
N SER A 6 -31.53 11.87 33.17
CA SER A 6 -30.61 12.95 33.54
C SER A 6 -29.69 13.28 32.36
N ALA A 7 -29.37 14.55 32.16
CA ALA A 7 -28.47 14.99 31.09
C ALA A 7 -27.13 14.25 31.10
N GLY A 8 -26.63 13.84 32.28
CA GLY A 8 -25.42 13.03 32.41
C GLY A 8 -25.56 11.61 31.85
N SER A 9 -26.72 10.98 32.00
CA SER A 9 -27.00 9.65 31.44
C SER A 9 -27.15 9.69 29.92
N ALA A 10 -27.74 10.77 29.38
CA ALA A 10 -27.79 10.99 27.94
C ALA A 10 -26.40 11.26 27.34
N MET A 11 -25.52 11.97 28.06
CA MET A 11 -24.15 12.26 27.62
C MET A 11 -23.28 10.99 27.54
N VAL A 12 -23.37 10.11 28.53
CA VAL A 12 -22.65 8.82 28.54
C VAL A 12 -23.12 7.89 27.41
N LEU A 13 -24.43 7.90 27.09
CA LEU A 13 -24.96 7.14 25.95
C LEU A 13 -24.42 7.66 24.62
N LEU A 14 -24.38 8.99 24.44
CA LEU A 14 -23.84 9.63 23.23
C LEU A 14 -22.34 9.40 23.05
N ASP A 15 -21.56 9.34 24.14
CA ASP A 15 -20.13 9.04 24.09
C ASP A 15 -19.87 7.56 23.72
N ASN A 16 -20.68 6.63 24.25
CA ASN A 16 -20.60 5.22 23.88
C ASN A 16 -20.97 4.97 22.41
N GLU A 17 -22.05 5.57 21.92
CA GLU A 17 -22.45 5.48 20.50
C GLU A 17 -21.37 6.06 19.58
N SER A 18 -20.74 7.17 19.97
CA SER A 18 -19.61 7.78 19.25
C SER A 18 -18.40 6.84 19.17
N GLU A 19 -18.07 6.12 20.24
CA GLU A 19 -16.98 5.13 20.24
C GLU A 19 -17.29 3.88 19.39
N GLU A 20 -18.55 3.43 19.36
CA GLU A 20 -18.96 2.35 18.46
C GLU A 20 -18.89 2.75 16.99
N ILE A 21 -19.34 3.96 16.64
CA ILE A 21 -19.23 4.51 15.28
C ILE A 21 -17.76 4.59 14.85
N LYS A 22 -16.86 5.06 15.73
CA LYS A 22 -15.40 5.07 15.47
C LYS A 22 -14.87 3.68 15.14
N LYS A 23 -15.27 2.66 15.90
CA LYS A 23 -14.83 1.27 15.67
C LYS A 23 -15.32 0.73 14.33
N ILE A 24 -16.57 1.00 13.96
CA ILE A 24 -17.15 0.57 12.69
C ILE A 24 -16.44 1.26 11.52
N MET A 25 -16.29 2.59 11.58
CA MET A 25 -15.60 3.37 10.54
C MET A 25 -14.15 2.91 10.36
N ASN A 26 -13.42 2.66 11.45
CA ASN A 26 -12.07 2.11 11.37
C ASN A 26 -12.02 0.73 10.72
N LYS A 27 -12.98 -0.14 11.05
CA LYS A 27 -13.05 -1.49 10.47
C LYS A 27 -13.34 -1.46 8.97
N GLU A 28 -14.31 -0.65 8.53
CA GLU A 28 -14.66 -0.43 7.13
C GLU A 28 -13.49 0.18 6.35
N ALA A 29 -12.87 1.24 6.90
CA ALA A 29 -11.72 1.90 6.30
C ALA A 29 -10.54 0.93 6.12
N ASN A 30 -10.23 0.13 7.15
CA ASN A 30 -9.15 -0.87 7.09
C ASN A 30 -9.42 -1.96 6.03
N LYS A 31 -10.67 -2.41 5.87
CA LYS A 31 -11.03 -3.39 4.81
C LYS A 31 -10.86 -2.82 3.41
N LEU A 32 -11.34 -1.59 3.18
CA LEU A 32 -11.22 -0.94 1.87
C LEU A 32 -9.75 -0.75 1.51
N VAL A 33 -8.96 -0.30 2.48
CA VAL A 33 -7.51 -0.16 2.41
C VAL A 33 -6.80 -1.44 2.06
N GLU A 34 -7.16 -2.55 2.70
CA GLU A 34 -6.50 -3.83 2.48
C GLU A 34 -6.73 -4.25 1.03
N LYS A 35 -7.97 -4.12 0.55
CA LYS A 35 -8.33 -4.38 -0.85
C LYS A 35 -7.54 -3.48 -1.81
N THR A 36 -7.51 -2.17 -1.58
CA THR A 36 -6.80 -1.23 -2.47
C THR A 36 -5.28 -1.43 -2.42
N SER A 37 -4.72 -1.75 -1.24
CA SER A 37 -3.30 -2.07 -1.06
C SER A 37 -2.91 -3.32 -1.84
N ILE A 38 -3.71 -4.39 -1.77
CA ILE A 38 -3.50 -5.61 -2.55
C ILE A 38 -3.53 -5.30 -4.06
N GLN A 39 -4.52 -4.54 -4.52
CA GLN A 39 -4.63 -4.15 -5.93
C GLN A 39 -3.43 -3.32 -6.39
N ALA A 40 -3.01 -2.32 -5.61
CA ALA A 40 -1.86 -1.47 -5.90
C ALA A 40 -0.56 -2.27 -5.94
N LYS A 41 -0.31 -3.11 -4.92
CA LYS A 41 0.85 -4.02 -4.90
C LYS A 41 0.90 -4.91 -6.13
N THR A 42 -0.24 -5.49 -6.51
CA THR A 42 -0.34 -6.39 -7.66
C THR A 42 -0.01 -5.65 -8.96
N ALA A 43 -0.65 -4.50 -9.21
CA ALA A 43 -0.42 -3.71 -10.42
C ALA A 43 1.04 -3.25 -10.53
N LEU A 44 1.62 -2.75 -9.43
CA LEU A 44 3.01 -2.29 -9.38
C LEU A 44 4.00 -3.44 -9.58
N LYS A 45 3.75 -4.62 -8.98
CA LYS A 45 4.61 -5.80 -9.17
C LYS A 45 4.59 -6.29 -10.62
N ILE A 46 3.43 -6.28 -11.27
CA ILE A 46 3.32 -6.62 -12.70
C ILE A 46 4.13 -5.64 -13.55
N GLN A 47 3.95 -4.33 -13.34
CA GLN A 47 4.71 -3.31 -14.08
C GLN A 47 6.23 -3.43 -13.83
N ALA A 48 6.64 -3.68 -12.59
CA ALA A 48 8.04 -3.90 -12.24
C ALA A 48 8.62 -5.12 -12.96
N ASP A 49 7.88 -6.24 -13.00
CA ASP A 49 8.30 -7.44 -13.69
C ASP A 49 8.46 -7.21 -15.20
N THR A 50 7.52 -6.50 -15.83
CA THR A 50 7.61 -6.11 -17.24
C THR A 50 8.83 -5.22 -17.49
N PHE A 51 9.08 -4.24 -16.62
CA PHE A 51 10.23 -3.34 -16.75
C PHE A 51 11.56 -4.08 -16.59
N ILE A 52 11.66 -5.00 -15.62
CA ILE A 52 12.85 -5.82 -15.40
C ILE A 52 13.11 -6.73 -16.60
N GLU A 53 12.08 -7.33 -17.18
CA GLU A 53 12.21 -8.16 -18.39
C GLU A 53 12.71 -7.35 -19.59
N SER A 54 12.10 -6.19 -19.82
CA SER A 54 12.47 -5.28 -20.91
C SER A 54 13.92 -4.82 -20.77
N THR A 55 14.31 -4.38 -19.57
CA THR A 55 15.68 -3.92 -19.28
C THR A 55 16.69 -5.06 -19.43
N THR A 56 16.36 -6.26 -18.94
CA THR A 56 17.20 -7.45 -19.10
C THR A 56 17.43 -7.77 -20.57
N SER A 57 16.36 -7.74 -21.37
CA SER A 57 16.43 -8.01 -22.81
C SER A 57 17.24 -6.94 -23.55
N CYS A 58 17.04 -5.67 -23.20
CA CYS A 58 17.79 -4.55 -23.74
C CYS A 58 19.30 -4.67 -23.46
N SER A 59 19.68 -4.97 -22.21
CA SER A 59 21.08 -5.16 -21.81
C SER A 59 21.74 -6.31 -22.59
N LYS A 60 21.04 -7.44 -22.74
CA LYS A 60 21.53 -8.58 -23.55
C LYS A 60 21.74 -8.20 -25.01
N ASN A 61 20.75 -7.54 -25.62
CA ASN A 61 20.82 -7.13 -27.02
C ASN A 61 21.93 -6.11 -27.27
N THR A 62 22.10 -5.16 -26.36
CA THR A 62 23.18 -4.17 -26.42
C THR A 62 24.54 -4.85 -26.30
N ALA A 63 24.70 -5.77 -25.35
CA ALA A 63 25.95 -6.53 -25.17
C ALA A 63 26.31 -7.34 -26.42
N THR A 64 25.34 -8.04 -27.02
CA THR A 64 25.56 -8.82 -28.26
C THR A 64 25.98 -7.93 -29.42
N LYS A 65 25.49 -6.69 -29.51
CA LYS A 65 25.84 -5.75 -30.59
C LYS A 65 27.17 -5.03 -30.37
N ALA A 66 27.52 -4.74 -29.12
CA ALA A 66 28.63 -3.86 -28.79
C ALA A 66 29.92 -4.59 -28.38
N LEU A 67 29.82 -5.86 -27.97
CA LEU A 67 30.94 -6.61 -27.40
C LEU A 67 31.29 -7.85 -28.24
N PRO A 68 32.56 -8.33 -28.18
CA PRO A 68 32.93 -9.64 -28.67
C PRO A 68 32.11 -10.75 -27.99
N THR A 69 31.87 -11.86 -28.69
CA THR A 69 30.98 -12.95 -28.27
C THR A 69 31.24 -13.44 -26.84
N SER A 70 32.50 -13.65 -26.47
CA SER A 70 32.87 -14.12 -25.13
C SER A 70 32.47 -13.13 -24.02
N ALA A 71 32.67 -11.84 -24.25
CA ALA A 71 32.28 -10.79 -23.33
C ALA A 71 30.74 -10.61 -23.28
N ALA A 72 30.05 -10.72 -24.41
CA ALA A 72 28.59 -10.68 -24.46
C ALA A 72 27.96 -11.83 -23.66
N LEU A 73 28.50 -13.06 -23.76
CA LEU A 73 28.04 -14.22 -22.98
C LEU A 73 28.21 -14.01 -21.47
N ALA A 74 29.34 -13.40 -21.05
CA ALA A 74 29.55 -13.07 -19.65
C ALA A 74 28.47 -12.07 -19.14
N VAL A 75 28.15 -11.03 -19.93
CA VAL A 75 27.07 -10.10 -19.59
C VAL A 75 25.72 -10.80 -19.51
N HIS A 76 25.41 -11.70 -20.45
CA HIS A 76 24.15 -12.46 -20.40
C HIS A 76 24.04 -13.28 -19.10
N ALA A 77 25.11 -13.96 -18.70
CA ALA A 77 25.15 -14.70 -17.45
C ALA A 77 24.98 -13.79 -16.23
N SER A 78 25.68 -12.66 -16.17
CA SER A 78 25.56 -11.68 -15.09
C SER A 78 24.15 -11.10 -14.97
N VAL A 79 23.55 -10.68 -16.09
CA VAL A 79 22.19 -10.11 -16.11
C VAL A 79 21.15 -11.17 -15.73
N ASN A 80 21.31 -12.42 -16.18
CA ASN A 80 20.44 -13.52 -15.78
C ASN A 80 20.54 -13.81 -14.28
N GLY A 81 21.74 -13.79 -13.71
CA GLY A 81 21.95 -13.95 -12.26
C GLY A 81 21.38 -12.79 -11.44
N ALA A 82 21.46 -11.56 -11.94
CA ALA A 82 20.93 -10.38 -11.26
C ALA A 82 19.41 -10.25 -11.33
N LYS A 83 18.76 -10.78 -12.38
CA LYS A 83 17.31 -10.68 -12.60
C LYS A 83 16.44 -11.10 -11.40
N PRO A 84 16.61 -12.29 -10.78
CA PRO A 84 15.81 -12.67 -9.61
C PRO A 84 16.05 -11.75 -8.40
N ILE A 85 17.29 -11.28 -8.20
CA ILE A 85 17.65 -10.36 -7.11
C ILE A 85 16.91 -9.03 -7.27
N SER A 86 16.92 -8.48 -8.49
CA SER A 86 16.20 -7.24 -8.81
C SER A 86 14.70 -7.39 -8.61
N LYS A 87 14.10 -8.52 -9.02
CA LYS A 87 12.67 -8.78 -8.80
C LYS A 87 12.34 -8.78 -7.31
N GLU A 88 13.09 -9.54 -6.52
CA GLU A 88 12.86 -9.63 -5.08
C GLU A 88 13.01 -8.28 -4.38
N ALA A 89 14.08 -7.53 -4.70
CA ALA A 89 14.33 -6.22 -4.11
C ALA A 89 13.22 -5.21 -4.42
N VAL A 90 12.75 -5.18 -5.68
CA VAL A 90 11.67 -4.28 -6.09
C VAL A 90 10.35 -4.70 -5.45
N HIS A 91 10.02 -5.99 -5.41
CA HIS A 91 8.79 -6.48 -4.78
C HIS A 91 8.73 -6.11 -3.29
N LYS A 92 9.82 -6.34 -2.55
CA LYS A 92 9.93 -5.93 -1.13
C LYS A 92 9.77 -4.43 -0.96
N SER A 93 10.32 -3.64 -1.89
CA SER A 93 10.22 -2.18 -1.84
C SER A 93 8.80 -1.71 -2.11
N ILE A 94 8.11 -2.30 -3.09
CA ILE A 94 6.69 -2.04 -3.37
C ILE A 94 5.84 -2.36 -2.14
N ASP A 95 6.03 -3.54 -1.55
CA ASP A 95 5.25 -3.96 -0.38
C ASP A 95 5.39 -2.96 0.77
N LYS A 96 6.64 -2.60 1.12
CA LYS A 96 6.91 -1.60 2.17
C LYS A 96 6.34 -0.22 1.85
N CYS A 97 6.49 0.23 0.60
CA CYS A 97 6.05 1.56 0.19
C CYS A 97 4.52 1.68 0.22
N VAL A 98 3.82 0.69 -0.34
CA VAL A 98 2.36 0.67 -0.32
C VAL A 98 1.85 0.55 1.11
N ASP A 99 2.42 -0.33 1.93
CA ASP A 99 1.98 -0.48 3.33
C ASP A 99 2.19 0.80 4.14
N SER A 100 3.36 1.45 4.01
CA SER A 100 3.64 2.70 4.70
C SER A 100 2.72 3.82 4.22
N THR A 101 2.49 3.94 2.91
CA THR A 101 1.67 5.01 2.35
C THR A 101 0.22 4.85 2.76
N THR A 102 -0.30 3.63 2.67
CA THR A 102 -1.70 3.34 2.97
C THR A 102 -1.97 3.53 4.46
N LYS A 103 -1.10 3.03 5.36
CA LYS A 103 -1.24 3.27 6.81
C LYS A 103 -1.27 4.76 7.17
N LYS A 104 -0.38 5.56 6.56
CA LYS A 104 -0.34 7.01 6.79
C LYS A 104 -1.57 7.73 6.25
N ALA A 105 -2.06 7.33 5.08
CA ALA A 105 -3.25 7.94 4.46
C ALA A 105 -4.50 7.70 5.31
N ILE A 106 -4.67 6.50 5.87
CA ILE A 106 -5.83 6.16 6.71
C ILE A 106 -5.81 6.92 8.01
N GLY A 107 -4.67 6.92 8.71
CA GLY A 107 -4.56 7.62 9.99
C GLY A 107 -5.01 9.07 9.83
N ARG A 108 -4.55 9.73 8.76
CA ARG A 108 -4.98 11.10 8.42
C ARG A 108 -6.46 11.19 8.06
N ALA A 109 -6.99 10.28 7.25
CA ALA A 109 -8.40 10.32 6.81
C ALA A 109 -9.38 10.12 7.98
N VAL A 110 -9.09 9.17 8.87
CA VAL A 110 -9.89 8.92 10.08
C VAL A 110 -9.78 10.09 11.04
N ASP A 111 -8.56 10.56 11.35
CA ASP A 111 -8.36 11.71 12.24
C ASP A 111 -9.09 12.96 11.74
N THR A 112 -9.05 13.20 10.42
CA THR A 112 -9.75 14.32 9.80
C THR A 112 -11.26 14.16 9.92
N SER A 113 -11.78 12.96 9.63
CA SER A 113 -13.23 12.69 9.70
C SER A 113 -13.77 12.87 11.12
N LEU A 114 -13.02 12.44 12.14
CA LEU A 114 -13.41 12.61 13.54
C LEU A 114 -13.33 14.06 14.00
N ARG A 115 -12.33 14.83 13.54
CA ARG A 115 -12.28 16.27 13.79
C ARG A 115 -13.45 16.99 13.13
N SER A 116 -13.81 16.68 11.88
CA SER A 116 -14.95 17.30 11.23
C SER A 116 -16.28 17.04 11.97
N PHE A 117 -16.43 15.85 12.56
CA PHE A 117 -17.62 15.50 13.34
C PHE A 117 -17.71 16.24 14.68
N SER A 118 -16.57 16.55 15.30
CA SER A 118 -16.55 17.25 16.60
C SER A 118 -16.87 18.74 16.51
N TRP A 119 -16.86 19.34 15.32
CA TRP A 119 -17.20 20.75 15.10
C TRP A 119 -18.66 20.98 14.64
N GLN A 120 -19.44 19.90 14.44
CA GLN A 120 -20.86 19.98 14.11
C GLN A 120 -21.80 19.76 15.31
N LYS A 121 -21.25 19.55 16.52
CA LYS A 121 -21.99 19.59 17.79
C LYS A 121 -21.84 20.95 18.44
#